data_AF-A0A1B6K349-F1
#
_entry.id   AF-A0A1B6K349-F1
#
_cell.length_a   1.000
_cell.length_b   1.000
_cell.length_c   1.000
_cell.angle_alpha   90.00
_cell.angle_beta   90.00
_cell.angle_gamma   90.00
#
_symmetry.space_group_name_H-M   'P 1'
#
loop_
_entity.id
_entity.type
_entity.pdbx_description
1 polymer ?
#
loop_
_entity_poly.entity_id
_entity_poly.type
_entity_poly.pdbx_seq_one_letter_code
_entity_poly.pdbx_strand_id
1 'polypeptide(L)'
;MDMTANSQLDMLVGGEFDMELNFVIQDAQNIKHMLELLDHCPPNLQAEIWSVFIAILRKSVRNLQACTDVGLIEHVLHRLTQAETIVADLLIDMLGVLASYSITV
;
A
#
# COMPACT_ATOMS: atom_id res chain seq x y z
N MET A 1 2.06 -9.89 12.80
CA MET A 1 1.01 -9.97 11.77
C MET A 1 -0.13 -10.82 12.26
N ASP A 2 -1.24 -10.14 12.55
CA ASP A 2 -2.55 -10.77 12.72
C ASP A 2 -2.96 -11.49 11.42
N MET A 3 -3.74 -12.57 11.52
CA MET A 3 -4.24 -13.35 10.36
C MET A 3 -4.95 -12.48 9.31
N THR A 4 -5.49 -11.33 9.70
CA THR A 4 -6.15 -10.36 8.81
C THR A 4 -5.20 -9.51 7.98
N ALA A 5 -3.97 -9.25 8.47
CA ALA A 5 -2.96 -8.53 7.69
C ALA A 5 -2.46 -9.39 6.53
N ASN A 6 -2.18 -10.67 6.82
CA ASN A 6 -1.68 -11.61 5.82
C ASN A 6 -2.69 -11.81 4.69
N SER A 7 -3.98 -11.98 5.00
CA SER A 7 -4.98 -12.20 3.94
C SER A 7 -5.14 -11.01 2.99
N GLN A 8 -4.95 -9.78 3.47
CA GLN A 8 -4.96 -8.59 2.61
C GLN A 8 -3.72 -8.54 1.71
N LEU A 9 -2.55 -8.87 2.24
CA LEU A 9 -1.30 -8.91 1.48
C LEU A 9 -1.30 -10.06 0.46
N ASP A 10 -1.85 -11.21 0.83
CA ASP A 10 -1.94 -12.38 -0.05
C ASP A 10 -2.82 -12.08 -1.29
N MET A 11 -3.93 -11.38 -1.07
CA MET A 11 -4.81 -10.91 -2.15
C MET A 11 -4.08 -9.94 -3.08
N LEU A 12 -3.24 -9.06 -2.55
CA LEU A 12 -2.49 -8.08 -3.34
C LEU A 12 -1.52 -8.75 -4.34
N VAL A 13 -0.90 -9.86 -3.93
CA VAL A 13 0.13 -10.56 -4.73
C VAL A 13 -0.38 -11.84 -5.40
N GLY A 14 -1.63 -12.23 -5.18
CA GLY A 14 -2.24 -13.39 -5.82
C GLY A 14 -1.79 -14.75 -5.26
N GLY A 15 -1.43 -14.80 -3.98
CA GLY A 15 -0.89 -16.00 -3.31
C GLY A 15 -0.32 -15.65 -1.95
N GLU A 16 0.38 -16.58 -1.28
CA GLU A 16 1.02 -16.30 0.02
C GLU A 16 2.05 -15.17 -0.11
N PHE A 17 1.85 -14.08 0.62
CA PHE A 17 2.74 -12.95 0.64
C PHE A 17 4.07 -13.32 1.27
N ASP A 18 5.15 -13.00 0.57
CA ASP A 18 6.51 -13.14 1.07
C ASP A 18 7.34 -11.95 0.59
N MET A 19 8.02 -11.28 1.53
CA MET A 19 8.75 -10.04 1.27
C MET A 19 9.97 -10.22 0.34
N GLU A 20 10.42 -11.46 0.12
CA GLU A 20 11.52 -11.81 -0.78
C GLU A 20 11.06 -12.58 -2.02
N LEU A 21 10.06 -13.44 -1.89
CA LEU A 21 9.64 -14.37 -2.94
C LEU A 21 8.37 -13.95 -3.67
N ASN A 22 7.39 -13.35 -2.98
CA ASN A 22 6.07 -13.04 -3.53
C ASN A 22 5.53 -11.72 -2.98
N PHE A 23 6.15 -10.62 -3.42
CA PHE A 23 5.80 -9.25 -3.02
C PHE A 23 5.35 -8.38 -4.21
N VAL A 24 5.29 -8.95 -5.41
CA VAL A 24 4.93 -8.24 -6.63
C VAL A 24 3.42 -8.21 -6.76
N ILE A 25 2.85 -7.01 -6.92
CA ILE A 25 1.41 -6.82 -7.08
C ILE A 25 0.96 -7.53 -8.37
N GLN A 26 -0.01 -8.44 -8.26
CA GLN A 26 -0.45 -9.27 -9.38
C GLN A 26 -1.37 -8.49 -10.34
N ASP A 27 -2.34 -7.76 -9.77
CA ASP A 27 -3.27 -6.90 -10.49
C ASP A 27 -3.34 -5.55 -9.77
N ALA A 28 -3.20 -4.46 -10.50
CA ALA A 28 -3.27 -3.12 -9.96
C ALA A 28 -4.61 -2.83 -9.27
N GLN A 29 -5.73 -3.43 -9.73
CA GLN A 29 -7.03 -3.27 -9.07
C GLN A 29 -7.06 -3.83 -7.65
N ASN A 30 -6.20 -4.80 -7.31
CA ASN A 30 -6.10 -5.34 -5.95
C ASN A 30 -5.64 -4.26 -4.94
N ILE A 31 -4.95 -3.22 -5.41
CA ILE A 31 -4.61 -2.06 -4.56
C ILE A 31 -5.89 -1.38 -4.09
N LYS A 32 -6.86 -1.13 -4.98
CA LYS A 32 -8.13 -0.49 -4.59
C LYS A 32 -8.91 -1.33 -3.59
N HIS A 33 -8.97 -2.65 -3.82
CA HIS A 33 -9.62 -3.57 -2.89
C HIS A 33 -8.93 -3.58 -1.52
N MET A 34 -7.59 -3.60 -1.46
CA MET A 34 -6.86 -3.48 -0.20
C MET A 34 -7.18 -2.17 0.51
N LEU A 35 -7.23 -1.04 -0.21
CA LEU A 35 -7.55 0.26 0.37
C LEU A 35 -8.98 0.32 0.94
N GLU A 36 -9.96 -0.23 0.24
CA GLU A 36 -11.35 -0.31 0.73
C GLU A 36 -11.45 -1.12 2.03
N LEU A 37 -10.73 -2.24 2.13
CA LEU A 37 -10.69 -3.06 3.34
C LEU A 37 -9.95 -2.36 4.49
N LEU A 38 -8.87 -1.64 4.18
CA LEU A 38 -8.09 -0.88 5.15
C LEU A 38 -8.89 0.21 5.86
N ASP A 39 -9.81 0.86 5.15
CA ASP A 39 -10.67 1.91 5.73
C ASP A 39 -11.53 1.41 6.91
N HIS A 40 -11.73 0.10 7.03
CA HIS A 40 -12.53 -0.54 8.07
C HIS A 40 -11.68 -1.16 9.20
N CYS A 41 -10.35 -1.08 9.09
CA CYS A 41 -9.42 -1.68 10.04
C CYS A 41 -9.08 -0.70 11.17
N PRO A 42 -8.73 -1.19 12.39
CA PRO A 42 -8.25 -0.32 13.46
C PRO A 42 -6.89 0.32 13.07
N PRO A 43 -6.56 1.50 13.63
CA PRO A 43 -5.36 2.26 13.25
C PRO A 43 -4.04 1.46 13.32
N ASN A 44 -3.89 0.58 14.32
CA ASN A 44 -2.69 -0.25 14.46
C ASN A 44 -2.51 -1.22 13.29
N LEU A 45 -3.60 -1.84 12.82
CA LEU A 45 -3.56 -2.76 11.69
C LEU A 45 -3.36 -2.01 10.37
N GLN A 46 -3.99 -0.84 10.22
CA GLN A 46 -3.72 0.03 9.08
C GLN A 46 -2.24 0.40 9.01
N ALA A 47 -1.63 0.79 10.14
CA ALA A 47 -0.22 1.14 10.20
C ALA A 47 0.70 -0.02 9.83
N GLU A 48 0.40 -1.25 10.28
CA GLU A 48 1.16 -2.46 9.91
C GLU A 48 1.13 -2.69 8.40
N ILE A 49 -0.06 -2.64 7.78
CA ILE A 49 -0.23 -2.92 6.35
C ILE A 49 0.36 -1.79 5.50
N TRP A 50 0.15 -0.53 5.86
CA TRP A 50 0.80 0.61 5.18
C TRP A 50 2.32 0.50 5.22
N SER A 51 2.89 0.11 6.36
CA SER A 51 4.34 -0.05 6.50
C SER A 51 4.88 -1.13 5.56
N VAL A 52 4.21 -2.28 5.48
CA VAL A 52 4.59 -3.35 4.55
C VAL A 52 4.41 -2.91 3.09
N PHE A 53 3.30 -2.25 2.79
CA PHE A 53 3.00 -1.77 1.45
C PHE A 53 4.07 -0.78 0.96
N ILE A 54 4.44 0.20 1.78
CA ILE A 54 5.55 1.13 1.52
C ILE A 54 6.85 0.37 1.25
N ALA A 55 7.18 -0.63 2.07
CA ALA A 55 8.41 -1.41 1.93
C ALA A 55 8.48 -2.13 0.58
N ILE A 56 7.39 -2.75 0.13
CA ILE A 56 7.37 -3.46 -1.16
C ILE A 56 7.33 -2.50 -2.36
N LEU A 57 6.78 -1.29 -2.21
CA LEU A 57 6.86 -0.26 -3.25
C LEU A 57 8.31 0.21 -3.44
N ARG A 58 9.05 0.43 -2.35
CA ARG A 58 10.47 0.80 -2.42
C ARG A 58 11.34 -0.29 -3.07
N LYS A 59 10.97 -1.57 -2.92
CA LYS A 59 11.70 -2.72 -3.52
C LYS A 59 11.36 -2.96 -5.01
N SER A 60 10.25 -2.43 -5.54
CA SER A 60 9.72 -2.83 -6.85
C SER A 60 9.19 -1.66 -7.69
N VAL A 61 9.91 -1.35 -8.77
CA VAL A 61 9.42 -0.43 -9.81
C VAL A 61 8.12 -0.92 -10.44
N ARG A 62 7.92 -2.24 -10.55
CA ARG A 62 6.66 -2.79 -11.07
C ARG A 62 5.49 -2.48 -10.13
N ASN A 63 5.70 -2.53 -8.83
CA ASN A 63 4.66 -2.19 -7.85
C ASN A 63 4.36 -0.69 -7.91
N LEU A 64 5.40 0.16 -8.07
CA LEU A 64 5.22 1.60 -8.27
C LEU A 64 4.41 1.91 -9.54
N GLN A 65 4.68 1.22 -10.64
CA GLN A 65 3.88 1.36 -11.87
C GLN A 65 2.42 0.97 -11.64
N ALA A 66 2.15 -0.15 -10.95
CA ALA A 66 0.78 -0.56 -10.62
C ALA A 66 0.04 0.51 -9.78
N CYS A 67 0.74 1.19 -8.86
CA CYS A 67 0.19 2.31 -8.11
C CYS A 67 -0.17 3.51 -9.00
N THR A 68 0.65 3.82 -10.01
CA THR A 68 0.36 4.86 -11.01
C THR A 68 -0.89 4.51 -11.82
N ASP A 69 -1.02 3.25 -12.24
CA ASP A 69 -2.14 2.79 -13.07
C ASP A 69 -3.51 2.94 -12.38
N VAL A 70 -3.53 2.96 -11.04
CA VAL A 70 -4.75 3.18 -10.24
C VAL A 70 -4.87 4.58 -9.66
N GLY A 71 -3.94 5.50 -9.95
CA GLY A 71 -3.98 6.85 -9.40
C GLY A 71 -3.81 6.89 -7.88
N LEU A 72 -2.93 6.06 -7.31
CA LEU A 72 -2.81 5.89 -5.86
C LEU A 72 -2.59 7.19 -5.09
N ILE A 73 -1.90 8.19 -5.66
CA ILE A 73 -1.67 9.49 -5.02
C ILE A 73 -2.99 10.16 -4.61
N GLU A 74 -4.00 10.17 -5.49
CA GLU A 74 -5.30 10.78 -5.20
C GLU A 74 -6.01 10.05 -4.04
N HIS A 75 -5.99 8.72 -4.08
CA HIS A 75 -6.55 7.88 -3.04
C HIS A 75 -5.89 8.07 -1.66
N VAL A 76 -4.58 8.31 -1.63
CA VAL A 76 -3.82 8.58 -0.39
C VAL A 76 -4.11 9.97 0.14
N LEU A 77 -4.13 10.99 -0.74
CA LEU A 77 -4.46 12.37 -0.35
C LEU A 77 -5.86 12.47 0.26
N HIS A 78 -6.83 11.75 -0.29
CA HIS A 78 -8.19 11.72 0.28
C HIS A 78 -8.19 11.18 1.73
N ARG A 79 -7.50 10.06 1.96
CA ARG A 79 -7.40 9.41 3.28
C ARG A 79 -6.64 10.24 4.30
N LEU A 80 -5.61 10.97 3.87
CA LEU A 80 -4.81 11.81 4.75
C LEU A 80 -5.65 12.83 5.54
N THR A 81 -6.76 13.30 4.97
CA THR A 81 -7.63 14.30 5.62
C THR A 81 -8.35 13.79 6.88
N GLN A 82 -8.51 12.47 7.03
CA GLN A 82 -9.23 11.83 8.14
C GLN A 82 -8.36 10.86 8.95
N ALA A 83 -7.09 10.72 8.58
CA ALA A 83 -6.19 9.75 9.20
C ALA A 83 -5.76 10.18 10.61
N GLU A 84 -5.69 9.21 11.53
CA GLU A 84 -5.02 9.40 12.81
C GLU A 84 -3.52 9.66 12.61
N THR A 85 -2.87 10.36 13.54
CA THR A 85 -1.48 10.83 13.42
C THR A 85 -0.51 9.75 12.93
N ILE A 86 -0.55 8.55 13.52
CA ILE A 86 0.37 7.45 13.14
C ILE A 86 0.16 7.02 11.69
N VAL A 87 -1.10 6.91 11.25
CA VAL A 87 -1.43 6.53 9.87
C VAL A 87 -1.09 7.70 8.92
N ALA A 88 -1.37 8.93 9.32
CA ALA A 88 -1.05 10.13 8.55
C ALA A 88 0.44 10.23 8.22
N ASP A 89 1.32 9.95 9.19
CA ASP A 89 2.76 9.94 8.97
C ASP A 89 3.18 8.91 7.90
N LEU A 90 2.57 7.72 7.91
CA LEU A 90 2.80 6.68 6.90
C LEU A 90 2.25 7.08 5.52
N LEU A 91 1.07 7.71 5.47
CA LEU A 91 0.50 8.22 4.21
C LEU A 91 1.39 9.32 3.61
N ILE A 92 2.00 10.17 4.42
CA ILE A 92 2.97 11.17 3.97
C ILE A 92 4.23 10.49 3.42
N ASP A 93 4.75 9.46 4.09
CA ASP A 93 5.90 8.69 3.56
C ASP A 93 5.56 8.00 2.23
N MET A 94 4.37 7.42 2.13
CA MET A 94 3.85 6.84 0.89
C MET A 94 3.82 7.86 -0.26
N LEU A 95 3.30 9.07 -0.02
CA LEU A 95 3.32 10.14 -1.01
C LEU A 95 4.74 10.51 -1.44
N GLY A 96 5.70 10.52 -0.49
CA GLY A 96 7.11 10.74 -0.79
C GLY A 96 7.70 9.68 -1.72
N VAL A 97 7.37 8.40 -1.50
CA VAL A 97 7.79 7.28 -2.36
C VAL A 97 7.24 7.44 -3.78
N LEU A 98 5.92 7.67 -3.91
CA LEU A 98 5.25 7.78 -5.20
C LEU A 98 5.70 9.02 -6.00
N ALA A 99 5.88 10.15 -5.32
CA ALA A 99 6.34 11.39 -5.95
C ALA A 99 7.78 11.27 -6.45
N SER A 100 8.66 10.61 -5.68
CA SER A 100 10.05 10.38 -6.08
C SER A 100 10.14 9.52 -7.34
N TYR A 101 9.31 8.47 -7.44
CA TYR A 101 9.23 7.65 -8.64
C TYR A 101 8.73 8.43 -9.86
N SER A 102 7.69 9.26 -9.69
CA SER A 102 7.07 10.03 -10.77
C SER A 102 7.99 11.07 -11.41
N ILE A 103 9.09 11.44 -10.75
CA ILE A 103 10.13 12.34 -11.31
C ILE A 103 11.15 11.58 -12.15
N THR A 104 11.34 10.29 -11.87
CA THR A 104 12.42 9.46 -12.46
C THR A 104 12.03 8.74 -13.74
N VAL A 105 10.74 8.67 -14.07
CA VAL A 105 10.20 8.05 -15.30
C VAL A 105 9.83 9.12 -16.30
#